data_AF-A0AAU7P5M2-F1
#
_entry.id   AF-A0AAU7P5M2-F1
#
_cell.length_a   1.000
_cell.length_b   1.000
_cell.length_c   1.000
_cell.angle_alpha   90.00
_cell.angle_beta   90.00
_cell.angle_gamma   90.00
#
_symmetry.space_group_name_H-M   'P 1'
#
loop_
_entity.id
_entity.type
_entity.pdbx_description
1 polymer ?
#
loop_
_entity_poly.entity_id
_entity_poly.type
_entity_poly.pdbx_seq_one_letter_code
_entity_poly.pdbx_strand_id
1 'polypeptide(L)'
;MHALFRPYVLPALCALVLLTTAPQASADVFGSAERIARSWIGHDAGELMMQWPVGKGLYTSENTETQETAYTYNFGIEAHYRTNYWTTQGGIIGMVGGGNGVAPTPIFQENQHSEEVFVPAEHHCEITFVADSDGIITRYDFAGSRCDDHVRSWGRPKTKK
;
A
#
# COMPACT_ATOMS: atom_id res chain seq x y z
N MET A 1 7.10 77.20 -37.63
CA MET A 1 7.48 77.25 -36.20
C MET A 1 7.05 75.94 -35.55
N HIS A 2 8.02 75.21 -34.97
CA HIS A 2 7.91 74.13 -33.95
C HIS A 2 7.12 72.87 -34.33
N ALA A 3 7.40 71.66 -33.83
CA ALA A 3 8.59 70.94 -33.41
C ALA A 3 8.15 69.45 -33.36
N LEU A 4 9.14 68.55 -33.30
CA LEU A 4 9.05 67.10 -33.17
C LEU A 4 8.09 66.61 -32.07
N PHE A 5 7.52 65.40 -32.21
CA PHE A 5 7.82 64.24 -31.33
C PHE A 5 6.98 63.01 -31.72
N ARG A 6 7.68 61.89 -31.97
CA ARG A 6 7.15 60.51 -31.98
C ARG A 6 7.30 59.96 -30.56
N PRO A 7 6.42 59.04 -30.11
CA PRO A 7 6.97 57.71 -29.86
C PRO A 7 6.05 56.56 -30.30
N TYR A 8 6.73 55.52 -30.78
CA TYR A 8 6.25 54.13 -30.83
C TYR A 8 5.96 53.61 -29.43
N VAL A 9 4.85 52.88 -29.23
CA VAL A 9 4.79 51.76 -28.28
C VAL A 9 3.86 50.67 -28.87
N LEU A 10 4.46 49.60 -29.40
CA LEU A 10 3.90 48.25 -29.52
C LEU A 10 3.96 47.58 -28.12
N PRO A 11 3.51 46.33 -27.90
CA PRO A 11 2.23 45.66 -28.20
C PRO A 11 1.73 44.81 -26.99
N ALA A 12 0.65 44.05 -27.19
CA ALA A 12 0.37 42.73 -26.60
C ALA A 12 0.56 42.48 -25.08
N LEU A 13 -0.54 42.44 -24.32
CA LEU A 13 -0.60 41.76 -23.01
C LEU A 13 -2.06 41.34 -22.72
N CYS A 14 -2.51 40.25 -23.33
CA CYS A 14 -3.77 39.58 -22.96
C CYS A 14 -3.65 38.08 -23.23
N ALA A 15 -2.73 37.40 -22.55
CA ALA A 15 -2.63 35.94 -22.56
C ALA A 15 -1.85 35.44 -21.34
N LEU A 16 -2.40 35.60 -20.13
CA LEU A 16 -1.79 35.06 -18.90
C LEU A 16 -2.83 34.95 -17.76
N VAL A 17 -3.91 34.19 -17.96
CA VAL A 17 -4.85 33.86 -16.86
C VAL A 17 -5.22 32.36 -16.78
N LEU A 18 -4.72 31.50 -17.67
CA LEU A 18 -5.09 30.07 -17.69
C LEU A 18 -4.07 29.11 -17.07
N LEU A 19 -3.16 29.59 -16.23
CA LEU A 19 -2.07 28.79 -15.65
C LEU A 19 -2.11 28.71 -14.12
N THR A 20 -3.26 28.50 -13.47
CA THR A 20 -3.27 28.28 -12.01
C THR A 20 -4.38 27.35 -11.51
N THR A 21 -4.52 26.17 -12.10
CA THR A 21 -5.02 25.00 -11.35
C THR A 21 -4.24 23.77 -11.75
N ALA A 22 -2.93 23.79 -11.49
CA ALA A 22 -2.23 22.51 -11.32
C ALA A 22 -2.88 21.84 -10.10
N PRO A 23 -3.34 20.58 -10.20
CA PRO A 23 -3.74 19.85 -9.01
C PRO A 23 -2.56 19.89 -8.04
N GLN A 24 -2.81 20.35 -6.82
CA GLN A 24 -1.81 20.25 -5.76
C GLN A 24 -1.47 18.78 -5.64
N ALA A 25 -0.26 18.42 -6.10
CA ALA A 25 0.27 17.08 -5.98
C ALA A 25 0.12 16.66 -4.51
N SER A 26 -0.46 15.49 -4.30
CA SER A 26 -0.78 14.83 -3.04
C SER A 26 0.49 14.49 -2.26
N ALA A 27 1.27 15.50 -1.86
CA ALA A 27 2.63 15.33 -1.36
C ALA A 27 2.72 14.76 0.07
N ASP A 28 1.58 14.49 0.72
CA ASP A 28 1.56 14.09 2.14
C ASP A 28 0.85 12.75 2.42
N VAL A 29 0.34 12.07 1.39
CA VAL A 29 -0.33 10.75 1.58
C VAL A 29 0.69 9.60 1.61
N PHE A 30 1.83 9.77 0.93
CA PHE A 30 2.82 8.70 0.70
C PHE A 30 4.17 8.93 1.39
N GLY A 31 4.37 10.10 2.02
CA GLY A 31 5.48 10.38 2.94
C GLY A 31 6.85 9.85 2.54
N SER A 32 7.43 9.02 3.39
CA SER A 32 8.74 8.41 3.20
C SER A 32 8.78 7.32 2.11
N ALA A 33 7.66 6.65 1.84
CA ALA A 33 7.52 5.61 0.83
C ALA A 33 7.75 6.17 -0.57
N GLU A 34 7.16 7.34 -0.88
CA GLU A 34 7.36 7.99 -2.18
C GLU A 34 8.84 8.30 -2.43
N ARG A 35 9.54 8.82 -1.43
CA ARG A 35 10.98 9.11 -1.52
C ARG A 35 11.81 7.85 -1.75
N ILE A 36 11.42 6.72 -1.14
CA ILE A 36 12.09 5.43 -1.37
C ILE A 36 11.78 4.93 -2.79
N ALA A 37 10.52 4.92 -3.22
CA ALA A 37 10.16 4.50 -4.58
C ALA A 37 10.84 5.35 -5.65
N ARG A 38 10.87 6.68 -5.46
CA ARG A 38 11.58 7.62 -6.33
C ARG A 38 13.07 7.33 -6.44
N SER A 39 13.70 6.85 -5.36
CA SER A 39 15.12 6.53 -5.38
C SER A 39 15.47 5.37 -6.32
N TRP A 40 14.50 4.53 -6.68
CA TRP A 40 14.68 3.41 -7.60
C TRP A 40 14.60 3.79 -9.08
N ILE A 41 14.18 5.01 -9.43
CA ILE A 41 14.23 5.47 -10.84
C ILE A 41 15.67 5.45 -11.34
N GLY A 42 15.90 4.85 -12.50
CA GLY A 42 17.22 4.68 -13.11
C GLY A 42 18.00 3.46 -12.62
N HIS A 43 17.42 2.67 -11.71
CA HIS A 43 18.00 1.41 -11.24
C HIS A 43 17.40 0.20 -11.95
N ASP A 44 18.16 -0.89 -11.91
CA ASP A 44 17.79 -2.17 -12.51
C ASP A 44 16.66 -2.83 -11.71
N ALA A 45 15.63 -3.32 -12.39
CA ALA A 45 14.50 -3.99 -11.75
C ALA A 45 14.89 -5.33 -11.10
N GLY A 46 15.92 -6.00 -11.60
CA GLY A 46 16.54 -7.14 -10.94
C GLY A 46 17.19 -6.75 -9.61
N GLU A 47 17.82 -5.57 -9.53
CA GLU A 47 18.31 -5.02 -8.25
C GLU A 47 17.16 -4.79 -7.26
N LEU A 48 16.05 -4.22 -7.74
CA LEU A 48 14.83 -4.05 -6.94
C LEU A 48 14.35 -5.40 -6.39
N MET A 49 14.20 -6.41 -7.25
CA MET A 49 13.72 -7.74 -6.87
C MET A 49 14.66 -8.47 -5.90
N MET A 50 15.96 -8.17 -5.90
CA MET A 50 16.89 -8.73 -4.92
C MET A 50 16.78 -8.08 -3.54
N GLN A 51 16.31 -6.83 -3.46
CA GLN A 51 16.24 -6.06 -2.22
C GLN A 51 14.84 -6.00 -1.61
N TRP A 52 13.82 -6.05 -2.46
CA TRP A 52 12.42 -5.99 -2.07
C TRP A 52 11.85 -7.40 -1.95
N PRO A 53 10.87 -7.61 -1.04
CA PRO A 53 10.32 -8.93 -0.81
C PRO A 53 9.65 -9.48 -2.07
N VAL A 54 10.15 -10.62 -2.55
CA VAL A 54 9.56 -11.41 -3.63
C VAL A 54 8.73 -12.53 -3.01
N GLY A 55 7.40 -12.44 -3.10
CA GLY A 55 6.50 -13.38 -2.41
C GLY A 55 5.03 -13.09 -2.67
N LYS A 56 4.17 -13.55 -1.75
CA LYS A 56 2.73 -13.23 -1.78
C LYS A 56 2.54 -11.72 -1.74
N GLY A 57 1.96 -11.17 -2.81
CA GLY A 57 1.77 -9.74 -3.02
C GLY A 57 2.62 -9.12 -4.14
N LEU A 58 3.57 -9.83 -4.77
CA LEU A 58 4.21 -9.36 -5.99
C LEU A 58 3.46 -9.86 -7.23
N TYR A 59 3.05 -8.92 -8.09
CA TYR A 59 2.44 -9.19 -9.39
C TYR A 59 3.30 -8.56 -10.49
N THR A 60 3.58 -9.32 -11.54
CA THR A 60 4.33 -8.83 -12.70
C THR A 60 3.44 -8.86 -13.92
N SER A 61 3.42 -7.77 -14.68
CA SER A 61 2.73 -7.70 -15.97
C SER A 61 3.62 -7.06 -17.01
N GLU A 62 3.66 -7.66 -18.20
CA GLU A 62 4.42 -7.15 -19.35
C GLU A 62 3.47 -6.51 -20.36
N ASN A 63 3.83 -5.34 -20.87
CA ASN A 63 3.17 -4.73 -22.01
C ASN A 63 3.97 -5.06 -23.28
N THR A 64 3.40 -5.89 -24.15
CA THR A 64 4.07 -6.36 -25.37
C THR A 64 4.23 -5.28 -26.44
N GLU A 65 3.44 -4.20 -26.39
CA GLU A 65 3.52 -3.08 -27.34
C GLU A 65 4.63 -2.11 -26.95
N THR A 66 4.74 -1.76 -25.67
CA THR A 66 5.76 -0.84 -25.16
C THR A 66 7.03 -1.53 -24.70
N GLN A 67 7.02 -2.86 -24.60
CA GLN A 67 8.08 -3.71 -24.02
C GLN A 67 8.41 -3.34 -22.56
N GLU A 68 7.46 -2.75 -21.86
CA GLU A 68 7.63 -2.39 -20.46
C GLU A 68 7.18 -3.51 -19.54
N THR A 69 7.88 -3.67 -18.42
CA THR A 69 7.49 -4.61 -17.36
C THR A 69 7.10 -3.86 -16.10
N ALA A 70 5.89 -4.10 -15.59
CA ALA A 70 5.41 -3.54 -14.34
C ALA A 70 5.52 -4.56 -13.20
N TYR A 71 6.15 -4.16 -12.10
CA TYR A 71 6.31 -4.92 -10.87
C TYR A 71 5.47 -4.26 -9.77
N THR A 72 4.33 -4.86 -9.45
CA THR A 72 3.37 -4.34 -8.48
C THR A 72 3.49 -5.09 -7.16
N TYR A 73 3.86 -4.38 -6.11
CA TYR A 73 3.91 -4.89 -4.75
C TYR A 73 2.67 -4.46 -3.98
N ASN A 74 1.90 -5.44 -3.51
CA ASN A 74 0.67 -5.26 -2.73
C ASN A 74 0.95 -5.56 -1.26
N PHE A 75 0.77 -4.54 -0.42
CA PHE A 75 0.97 -4.60 1.02
C PHE A 75 -0.37 -4.67 1.72
N GLY A 76 -1.10 -5.73 1.38
CA GLY A 76 -2.42 -6.02 1.88
C GLY A 76 -2.50 -7.37 2.58
N ILE A 77 -3.68 -7.64 3.14
CA ILE A 77 -4.04 -8.97 3.62
C ILE A 77 -4.77 -9.68 2.48
N GLU A 78 -4.27 -10.84 2.04
CA GLU A 78 -4.99 -11.70 1.09
C GLU A 78 -6.31 -12.18 1.72
N ALA A 79 -7.34 -12.35 0.90
CA ALA A 79 -8.60 -12.94 1.36
C ALA A 79 -8.34 -14.35 1.93
N HIS A 80 -8.88 -14.62 3.12
CA HIS A 80 -8.67 -15.89 3.81
C HIS A 80 -9.88 -16.28 4.66
N TYR A 81 -9.98 -17.56 5.02
CA TYR A 81 -10.94 -18.01 6.02
C TYR A 81 -10.28 -18.01 7.39
N ARG A 82 -11.00 -17.50 8.40
CA ARG A 82 -10.59 -17.55 9.80
C ARG A 82 -11.60 -18.36 10.58
N THR A 83 -11.13 -19.35 11.34
CA THR A 83 -11.98 -20.07 12.29
C THR A 83 -12.02 -19.32 13.62
N ASN A 84 -13.21 -18.88 14.03
CA ASN A 84 -13.44 -18.34 15.36
C ASN A 84 -13.81 -19.49 16.30
N TYR A 85 -13.23 -19.52 17.50
CA TYR A 85 -13.57 -20.47 18.54
C TYR A 85 -14.12 -19.74 19.76
N TRP A 86 -15.22 -20.25 20.32
CA TRP A 86 -15.75 -19.76 21.59
C TRP A 86 -16.40 -20.91 22.36
N THR A 87 -16.52 -20.73 23.67
CA THR A 87 -17.19 -21.71 24.53
C THR A 87 -18.43 -21.11 25.16
N THR A 88 -19.42 -21.97 25.38
CA THR A 88 -20.64 -21.62 26.11
C THR A 88 -20.87 -22.64 27.21
N GLN A 89 -21.40 -22.17 28.33
CA GLN A 89 -21.81 -23.07 29.40
C GLN A 89 -22.98 -23.94 28.93
N GLY A 90 -22.79 -25.25 28.97
CA GLY A 90 -23.80 -26.26 28.68
C GLY A 90 -24.56 -26.70 29.94
N GLY A 91 -25.24 -27.83 29.83
CA GLY A 91 -26.00 -28.40 30.93
C GLY A 91 -25.13 -28.89 32.09
N ILE A 92 -25.77 -29.22 33.22
CA ILE A 92 -25.09 -29.86 34.35
C ILE A 92 -24.75 -31.30 33.96
N ILE A 93 -23.48 -31.67 34.05
CA ILE A 93 -22.98 -33.03 33.75
C ILE A 93 -22.61 -33.82 35.01
N GLY A 94 -22.62 -33.17 36.17
CA GLY A 94 -22.36 -33.82 37.44
C GLY A 94 -22.44 -32.87 38.61
N MET A 95 -22.24 -33.41 39.80
CA MET A 95 -22.16 -32.66 41.06
C MET A 95 -20.88 -33.09 41.77
N VAL A 96 -20.11 -32.14 42.28
CA VAL A 96 -19.05 -32.42 43.25
C VAL A 96 -19.73 -32.64 44.60
N GLY A 97 -19.50 -33.80 45.22
CA GLY A 97 -20.08 -34.13 46.52
C GLY A 97 -19.67 -33.12 47.59
N GLY A 98 -20.65 -32.54 48.29
CA GLY A 98 -20.42 -31.68 49.44
C GLY A 98 -20.15 -32.49 50.71
N GLY A 99 -19.30 -31.96 51.60
CA GLY A 99 -18.97 -32.55 52.90
C GLY A 99 -18.81 -31.47 53.98
N ASN A 100 -18.90 -31.84 55.26
CA ASN A 100 -18.75 -30.93 56.42
C ASN A 100 -19.62 -29.66 56.36
N GLY A 101 -20.91 -29.80 56.02
CA GLY A 101 -21.86 -28.67 55.99
C GLY A 101 -21.81 -27.80 54.73
N VAL A 102 -21.01 -28.17 53.72
CA VAL A 102 -20.95 -27.49 52.42
C VAL A 102 -21.93 -28.15 51.45
N ALA A 103 -22.73 -27.33 50.76
CA ALA A 103 -23.66 -27.79 49.74
C ALA A 103 -22.90 -28.35 48.51
N PRO A 104 -23.46 -29.35 47.80
CA PRO A 104 -22.85 -29.87 46.58
C PRO A 104 -22.85 -28.81 45.47
N THR A 105 -21.76 -28.77 44.70
CA THR A 105 -21.54 -27.78 43.62
C THR A 105 -21.75 -28.43 42.25
N PRO A 106 -22.56 -27.83 41.34
CA PRO A 106 -22.76 -28.36 40.00
C PRO A 106 -21.52 -28.20 39.11
N ILE A 107 -21.26 -29.23 38.30
CA ILE A 107 -20.28 -29.22 37.21
C ILE A 107 -21.04 -29.00 35.91
N PHE A 108 -20.68 -27.95 35.17
CA PHE A 108 -21.29 -27.64 33.89
C PHE A 108 -20.43 -28.19 32.75
N GLN A 109 -21.10 -28.68 31.70
CA GLN A 109 -20.46 -28.97 30.43
C GLN A 109 -19.93 -27.67 29.81
N GLU A 110 -18.81 -27.74 29.13
CA GLU A 110 -18.34 -26.66 28.26
C GLU A 110 -18.61 -27.06 26.81
N ASN A 111 -19.55 -26.36 26.16
CA ASN A 111 -19.86 -26.58 24.76
C ASN A 111 -18.92 -25.72 23.93
N GLN A 112 -18.05 -26.36 23.16
CA GLN A 112 -17.15 -25.70 22.22
C GLN A 112 -17.86 -25.45 20.90
N HIS A 113 -17.65 -24.25 20.34
CA HIS A 113 -18.17 -23.84 19.06
C HIS A 113 -17.03 -23.42 18.15
N SER A 114 -17.24 -23.60 16.84
CA SER A 114 -16.36 -23.08 15.81
C SER A 114 -17.18 -22.55 14.64
N GLU A 115 -16.78 -21.41 14.10
CA GLU A 115 -17.36 -20.85 12.88
C GLU A 115 -16.24 -20.42 11.93
N GLU A 116 -16.34 -20.80 10.67
CA GLU A 116 -15.48 -20.28 9.62
C GLU A 116 -16.07 -18.97 9.08
N VAL A 117 -15.31 -17.90 9.21
CA VAL A 117 -15.66 -16.58 8.71
C VAL A 117 -14.75 -16.23 7.54
N PHE A 118 -15.34 -15.82 6.43
CA PHE A 118 -14.61 -15.28 5.30
C PHE A 118 -14.12 -13.87 5.63
N VAL A 119 -12.80 -13.66 5.58
CA VAL A 119 -12.14 -12.37 5.73
C VAL A 119 -11.77 -11.88 4.32
N PRO A 120 -12.39 -10.79 3.82
CA PRO A 120 -12.08 -10.24 2.51
C PRO A 120 -10.64 -9.70 2.45
N ALA A 121 -10.11 -9.53 1.23
CA ALA A 121 -8.80 -8.92 1.05
C ALA A 121 -8.83 -7.43 1.45
N GLU A 122 -7.74 -6.97 2.09
CA GLU A 122 -7.56 -5.57 2.45
C GLU A 122 -6.30 -5.03 1.78
N HIS A 123 -6.42 -4.05 0.88
CA HIS A 123 -5.27 -3.45 0.18
C HIS A 123 -4.88 -2.13 0.84
N HIS A 124 -3.84 -2.16 1.68
CA HIS A 124 -3.41 -0.96 2.42
C HIS A 124 -2.49 -0.06 1.58
N CYS A 125 -1.70 -0.66 0.68
CA CYS A 125 -0.86 0.04 -0.27
C CYS A 125 -0.49 -0.87 -1.45
N GLU A 126 -0.45 -0.33 -2.65
CA GLU A 126 0.19 -0.92 -3.81
C GLU A 126 1.25 0.03 -4.34
N ILE A 127 2.40 -0.53 -4.72
CA ILE A 127 3.49 0.21 -5.36
C ILE A 127 3.86 -0.51 -6.64
N THR A 128 3.69 0.17 -7.76
CA THR A 128 4.04 -0.38 -9.08
C THR A 128 5.28 0.29 -9.60
N PHE A 129 6.34 -0.46 -9.83
CA PHE A 129 7.54 0.02 -10.54
C PHE A 129 7.45 -0.43 -12.00
N VAL A 130 7.62 0.50 -12.94
CA VAL A 130 7.65 0.15 -14.36
C VAL A 130 9.06 0.28 -14.90
N ALA A 131 9.56 -0.82 -15.43
CA ALA A 131 10.84 -0.90 -16.13
C ALA A 131 10.63 -0.87 -17.64
N ASP A 132 11.58 -0.27 -18.35
CA ASP A 132 11.67 -0.33 -19.81
C ASP A 132 12.21 -1.69 -20.31
N SER A 133 12.42 -1.80 -21.62
CA SER A 133 12.94 -3.00 -22.27
C SER A 133 14.34 -3.40 -21.82
N ASP A 134 15.12 -2.46 -21.27
CA ASP A 134 16.46 -2.72 -20.73
C ASP A 134 16.40 -3.14 -19.25
N GLY A 135 15.20 -3.23 -18.67
CA GLY A 135 15.00 -3.56 -17.26
C GLY A 135 15.28 -2.38 -16.32
N ILE A 136 15.36 -1.15 -16.83
CA ILE A 136 15.60 0.04 -16.02
C ILE A 136 14.28 0.66 -15.59
N ILE A 137 14.13 0.89 -14.29
CA ILE A 137 12.93 1.50 -13.71
C ILE A 137 12.83 2.96 -14.19
N THR A 138 11.79 3.28 -14.94
CA THR A 138 11.57 4.62 -15.50
C THR A 138 10.54 5.43 -14.71
N ARG A 139 9.58 4.75 -14.09
CA ARG A 139 8.52 5.37 -13.30
C ARG A 139 7.99 4.44 -12.23
N TYR A 140 7.23 5.01 -11.30
CA TYR A 140 6.48 4.29 -10.30
C TYR A 140 5.07 4.89 -10.14
N ASP A 141 4.16 4.10 -9.59
CA ASP A 141 2.82 4.52 -9.21
C ASP A 141 2.47 4.00 -7.80
N PHE A 142 1.55 4.68 -7.13
CA PHE A 142 1.05 4.34 -5.81
C PHE A 142 -0.47 4.23 -5.82
N ALA A 143 -0.99 3.19 -5.17
CA ALA A 143 -2.41 3.11 -4.80
C ALA A 143 -2.55 2.82 -3.29
N GLY A 144 -3.60 3.34 -2.66
CA GLY A 144 -3.85 3.17 -1.23
C GLY A 144 -3.38 4.34 -0.36
N SER A 145 -3.40 4.16 0.96
CA SER A 145 -3.20 5.25 1.94
C SER A 145 -2.19 4.93 3.06
N ARG A 146 -1.65 3.70 3.11
CA ARG A 146 -0.77 3.23 4.20
C ARG A 146 0.54 2.65 3.69
N CYS A 147 1.15 3.29 2.71
CA CYS A 147 2.43 2.84 2.14
C CYS A 147 3.62 3.01 3.09
N ASP A 148 3.57 4.03 3.96
CA ASP A 148 4.68 4.39 4.84
C ASP A 148 5.01 3.32 5.89
N ASP A 149 3.99 2.61 6.40
CA ASP A 149 4.15 1.59 7.44
C ASP A 149 4.94 0.38 6.94
N HIS A 150 4.87 0.10 5.65
CA HIS A 150 5.46 -1.10 5.05
C HIS A 150 6.81 -0.82 4.37
N VAL A 151 6.98 0.34 3.73
CA VAL A 151 8.16 0.62 2.88
C VAL A 151 9.40 1.03 3.66
N ARG A 152 9.26 1.56 4.88
CA ARG A 152 10.38 2.14 5.66
C ARG A 152 11.53 1.17 5.94
N SER A 153 11.27 -0.13 5.98
CA SER A 153 12.28 -1.16 6.26
C SER A 153 12.90 -1.77 5.00
N TRP A 154 12.43 -1.42 3.80
CA TRP A 154 12.90 -2.03 2.57
C TRP A 154 14.04 -1.24 1.92
N GLY A 155 14.85 -2.00 1.19
CA GLY A 155 16.11 -1.53 0.62
C GLY A 155 15.94 -0.30 -0.26
N ARG A 156 16.93 0.59 -0.17
CA ARG A 156 17.19 1.61 -1.18
C ARG A 156 18.20 1.04 -2.18
N PRO A 157 18.22 1.53 -3.42
CA PRO A 157 19.22 1.08 -4.37
C PRO A 157 20.62 1.29 -3.81
N LYS A 158 21.50 0.33 -4.06
CA LYS A 158 22.89 0.44 -3.67
C LYS A 158 23.56 1.45 -4.58
N THR A 159 24.29 2.39 -3.99
CA THR A 159 25.14 3.28 -4.76
C THR A 159 26.14 2.44 -5.54
N LYS A 160 26.11 2.52 -6.87
CA LYS A 160 27.15 1.91 -7.71
C LYS A 160 28.48 2.58 -7.31
N LYS A 161 29.43 1.77 -6.84
CA LYS A 161 30.80 2.21 -6.53
C LYS A 161 31.57 2.51 -7.81
#